data_AF-A0AAE1JVW2-F1
#
_entry.id   AF-A0AAE1JVW2-F1
#
_cell.length_a   1.000
_cell.length_b   1.000
_cell.length_c   1.000
_cell.angle_alpha   90.00
_cell.angle_beta   90.00
_cell.angle_gamma   90.00
#
_symmetry.space_group_name_H-M   'P 1'
#
loop_
_entity.id
_entity.type
_entity.pdbx_description
1 polymer ?
#
loop_
_entity_poly.entity_id
_entity_poly.type
_entity_poly.pdbx_seq_one_letter_code
_entity_poly.pdbx_strand_id
1 'polypeptide(L)'
;MNGVPEDAIRVRLFPFSLMGKARAWLRSCPTGSLSTWDIITIKFLEIFFPSSKYTKLMSDISCFTQGNGESFCEAWERFKELLRKCPQHELQDYEQARIFFNGMLSSSRMMINAAAGGKLKNKTPE
;
A
#
# COMPACT_ATOMS: atom_id res chain seq x y z
N MET A 1 13.74 -20.21 25.93
CA MET A 1 13.47 -18.87 25.36
C MET A 1 12.10 -18.90 24.70
N ASN A 2 11.08 -18.08 24.96
CA ASN A 2 10.51 -17.52 26.20
C ASN A 2 8.99 -17.53 25.95
N GLY A 3 8.19 -18.05 26.89
CA GLY A 3 6.73 -18.23 26.79
C GLY A 3 5.89 -16.95 26.91
N VAL A 4 6.36 -15.85 26.31
CA VAL A 4 5.59 -14.59 26.26
C VAL A 4 4.84 -14.55 24.92
N PRO A 5 3.51 -14.37 24.91
CA PRO A 5 2.74 -14.25 23.68
C PRO A 5 3.24 -13.06 22.83
N GLU A 6 3.34 -13.26 21.52
CA GLU A 6 3.85 -12.23 20.59
C GLU A 6 3.03 -10.93 20.68
N ASP A 7 1.72 -11.03 20.82
CA ASP A 7 0.84 -9.88 21.00
C ASP A 7 1.16 -9.07 22.26
N ALA A 8 1.55 -9.73 23.35
CA ALA A 8 1.96 -9.04 24.56
C ALA A 8 3.27 -8.26 24.37
N ILE A 9 4.16 -8.74 23.49
CA ILE A 9 5.38 -8.03 23.09
C ILE A 9 5.00 -6.80 22.26
N ARG A 10 4.16 -6.97 21.23
CA ARG A 10 3.71 -5.86 20.35
C ARG A 10 3.02 -4.75 21.13
N VAL A 11 2.06 -5.09 22.00
CA VAL A 11 1.35 -4.12 22.85
C VAL A 11 2.31 -3.32 23.73
N ARG A 12 3.33 -3.97 24.32
CA ARG A 12 4.32 -3.30 25.17
C ARG A 12 5.28 -2.40 24.39
N LEU A 13 5.64 -2.79 23.17
CA LEU A 13 6.62 -2.06 22.35
C LEU A 13 5.99 -0.94 21.50
N PHE A 14 4.71 -1.04 21.15
CA PHE A 14 4.01 -0.06 20.33
C PHE A 14 4.13 1.40 20.80
N PRO A 15 4.02 1.74 22.10
CA PRO A 15 4.19 3.12 22.54
C PRO A 15 5.53 3.76 22.14
N PHE A 16 6.58 2.95 21.96
CA PHE A 16 7.91 3.42 21.59
C PHE A 16 8.03 3.75 20.10
N SER A 17 7.19 3.18 19.23
CA SER A 17 7.17 3.51 17.80
C SER A 17 6.42 4.81 17.49
N LEU A 18 5.59 5.31 18.42
CA LEU A 18 4.75 6.48 18.19
C LEU A 18 5.45 7.80 18.50
N MET A 19 5.12 8.83 17.71
CA MET A 19 5.57 10.21 17.91
C MET A 19 4.41 11.21 17.72
N GLY A 20 4.58 12.43 18.22
CA GLY A 20 3.65 13.54 18.02
C GLY A 20 2.19 13.20 18.34
N LYS A 21 1.29 13.44 17.37
CA LYS A 21 -0.16 13.23 17.51
C LYS A 21 -0.53 11.76 17.83
N ALA A 22 0.20 10.79 17.28
CA ALA A 22 -0.04 9.37 17.55
C ALA A 22 0.28 9.02 19.01
N ARG A 23 1.38 9.53 19.55
CA ARG A 23 1.73 9.33 20.97
C ARG A 23 0.74 10.03 21.90
N ALA A 24 0.28 11.23 21.54
CA ALA A 24 -0.73 11.95 22.30
C ALA A 24 -2.07 11.20 22.32
N TRP A 25 -2.50 10.66 21.17
CA TRP A 25 -3.70 9.81 21.06
C TRP A 25 -3.61 8.60 21.98
N LEU A 26 -2.50 7.85 21.93
CA LEU A 26 -2.35 6.65 22.75
C LEU A 26 -2.47 6.97 24.25
N ARG A 27 -1.91 8.11 24.70
CA ARG A 27 -2.02 8.59 26.08
C ARG A 27 -3.42 9.06 26.49
N SER A 28 -4.25 9.48 25.53
CA SER A 28 -5.63 9.90 25.77
C SER A 28 -6.61 8.74 25.89
N CYS A 29 -6.23 7.54 25.47
CA CYS A 29 -7.09 6.37 25.54
C CYS A 29 -7.31 5.95 27.01
N PRO A 30 -8.55 5.59 27.41
CA PRO A 30 -8.81 5.11 28.76
C PRO A 30 -7.95 3.90 29.12
N THR A 31 -7.48 3.83 30.36
CA THR A 31 -6.71 2.69 30.87
C THR A 31 -7.49 1.39 30.66
N GLY A 32 -6.84 0.37 30.10
CA GLY A 32 -7.47 -0.92 29.82
C GLY A 32 -8.31 -0.99 28.53
N SER A 33 -8.54 0.12 27.82
CA SER A 33 -9.30 0.13 26.56
C SER A 33 -8.56 -0.41 25.33
N LEU A 34 -7.26 -0.67 25.48
CA LEU A 34 -6.32 -1.13 24.45
C LEU A 34 -5.55 -2.35 24.97
N SER A 35 -6.24 -3.48 25.13
CA SER A 35 -5.71 -4.67 25.81
C SER A 35 -5.08 -5.71 24.88
N THR A 36 -5.38 -5.69 23.58
CA THR A 36 -4.83 -6.62 22.58
C THR A 36 -4.26 -5.85 21.39
N TRP A 37 -3.37 -6.51 20.64
CA TRP A 37 -2.76 -5.93 19.46
C TRP A 37 -3.80 -5.57 18.37
N ASP A 38 -4.80 -6.44 18.18
CA ASP A 38 -5.88 -6.20 17.21
C ASP A 38 -6.70 -4.96 17.54
N ILE A 39 -7.08 -4.77 18.82
CA ILE A 39 -7.83 -3.59 19.26
C ILE A 39 -7.03 -2.30 19.03
N ILE A 40 -5.73 -2.33 19.35
CA ILE A 40 -4.82 -1.20 19.10
C ILE A 40 -4.75 -0.88 17.62
N THR A 41 -4.56 -1.90 16.79
CA THR A 41 -4.39 -1.76 15.34
C THR A 41 -5.65 -1.19 14.69
N ILE A 42 -6.83 -1.73 15.02
CA ILE A 42 -8.12 -1.25 14.51
C ILE A 42 -8.31 0.23 14.85
N LYS A 43 -8.22 0.61 16.14
CA LYS A 43 -8.45 2.00 16.55
C LYS A 43 -7.39 2.96 16.00
N PHE A 44 -6.14 2.52 15.90
CA PHE A 44 -5.08 3.33 15.31
C PHE A 44 -5.37 3.61 13.84
N LEU A 45 -5.77 2.59 13.07
CA LEU A 45 -6.10 2.73 11.65
C LEU A 45 -7.34 3.59 11.44
N GLU A 46 -8.39 3.45 12.25
CA GLU A 46 -9.59 4.29 12.16
C GLU A 46 -9.28 5.80 12.26
N ILE A 47 -8.30 6.15 13.10
CA ILE A 47 -7.94 7.54 13.38
C ILE A 47 -6.88 8.07 12.41
N PHE A 48 -5.86 7.29 12.11
CA PHE A 48 -4.70 7.74 11.33
C PHE A 48 -4.72 7.30 9.87
N PHE A 49 -5.62 6.39 9.51
CA PHE A 49 -5.83 5.88 8.15
C PHE A 49 -7.33 5.73 7.82
N PRO A 50 -8.09 6.83 7.79
CA PRO A 50 -9.53 6.78 7.58
C PRO A 50 -9.89 6.16 6.22
N SER A 51 -11.08 5.58 6.11
CA SER A 51 -11.57 4.92 4.89
C SER A 51 -11.51 5.82 3.66
N SER A 52 -11.69 7.14 3.81
CA SER A 52 -11.56 8.11 2.71
C SER A 52 -10.14 8.13 2.11
N LYS A 53 -9.11 8.03 2.95
CA LYS A 53 -7.71 7.95 2.51
C LYS A 53 -7.43 6.63 1.78
N TYR A 54 -7.96 5.53 2.32
CA TYR A 54 -7.91 4.22 1.66
C TYR A 54 -8.58 4.27 0.27
N THR A 55 -9.83 4.72 0.20
CA THR A 55 -10.59 4.84 -1.05
C THR A 55 -9.87 5.73 -2.06
N LYS A 56 -9.28 6.85 -1.61
CA LYS A 56 -8.51 7.72 -2.49
C LYS A 56 -7.29 7.02 -3.06
N LEU A 57 -6.50 6.33 -2.23
CA LEU A 57 -5.33 5.58 -2.68
C LEU A 57 -5.71 4.43 -3.63
N MET A 58 -6.75 3.66 -3.30
CA MET A 58 -7.25 2.60 -4.18
C MET A 58 -7.76 3.15 -5.51
N SER A 59 -8.41 4.31 -5.51
CA SER A 59 -8.82 5.00 -6.74
C SER A 59 -7.62 5.47 -7.55
N ASP A 60 -6.60 6.05 -6.91
CA ASP A 60 -5.38 6.52 -7.58
C ASP A 60 -4.58 5.35 -8.18
N ILE A 61 -4.56 4.19 -7.51
CA ILE A 61 -3.99 2.95 -8.05
C ILE A 61 -4.82 2.47 -9.24
N SER A 62 -6.14 2.29 -9.07
CA SER A 62 -7.01 1.67 -10.09
C SER A 62 -7.16 2.52 -11.35
N CYS A 63 -7.10 3.85 -11.21
CA CYS A 63 -7.19 4.82 -12.29
C CYS A 63 -5.82 5.38 -12.68
N PHE A 64 -4.73 4.68 -12.36
CA PHE A 64 -3.38 5.14 -12.67
C PHE A 64 -3.21 5.42 -14.16
N THR A 65 -2.60 6.56 -14.48
CA THR A 65 -2.20 6.92 -15.84
C THR A 65 -0.80 7.51 -15.84
N GLN A 66 -0.04 7.18 -16.88
CA GLN A 66 1.25 7.82 -17.16
C GLN A 66 1.02 9.28 -17.58
N GLY A 67 1.75 10.20 -16.97
CA GLY A 67 1.69 11.63 -17.29
C GLY A 67 2.30 11.95 -18.66
N ASN A 68 1.85 13.04 -19.27
CA ASN A 68 2.48 13.54 -20.50
C ASN A 68 3.91 14.00 -20.19
N GLY A 69 4.88 13.45 -20.93
CA GLY A 69 6.31 13.73 -20.72
C GLY A 69 6.97 12.92 -19.59
N GLU A 70 6.20 12.14 -18.82
CA GLU A 70 6.74 11.21 -17.82
C GLU A 70 7.36 10.00 -18.53
N SER A 71 8.57 9.61 -18.15
CA SER A 71 9.20 8.40 -18.66
C SER A 71 8.53 7.12 -18.12
N PHE A 72 8.79 5.98 -18.75
CA PHE A 72 8.32 4.68 -18.26
C PHE A 72 8.78 4.41 -16.82
N CYS A 73 10.05 4.69 -16.51
CA CYS A 73 10.64 4.42 -15.21
C CYS A 73 10.03 5.31 -14.12
N GLU A 74 9.82 6.60 -14.39
CA GLU A 74 9.17 7.53 -13.45
C GLU A 74 7.74 7.09 -13.14
N ALA A 75 6.97 6.72 -14.18
CA ALA A 75 5.62 6.20 -14.01
C ALA A 75 5.61 4.91 -13.16
N TRP A 76 6.58 4.02 -13.38
CA TRP A 76 6.71 2.78 -12.60
C TRP A 76 7.04 3.03 -11.13
N GLU A 77 7.98 3.95 -10.84
CA GLU A 77 8.29 4.32 -9.46
C GLU A 77 7.09 4.95 -8.76
N ARG A 78 6.36 5.84 -9.45
CA ARG A 78 5.14 6.46 -8.90
C ARG A 78 4.05 5.44 -8.62
N PHE A 79 3.86 4.46 -9.50
CA PHE A 79 2.92 3.37 -9.27
C PHE A 79 3.32 2.53 -8.05
N LYS A 80 4.60 2.14 -7.92
CA LYS A 80 5.10 1.42 -6.74
C LYS A 80 4.97 2.23 -5.45
N GLU A 81 5.12 3.55 -5.51
CA GLU A 81 4.91 4.42 -4.35
C GLU A 81 3.45 4.41 -3.90
N LEU A 82 2.50 4.43 -4.84
CA LEU A 82 1.07 4.30 -4.52
C LEU A 82 0.75 2.97 -3.82
N LEU A 83 1.31 1.86 -4.31
CA LEU A 83 1.16 0.54 -3.68
C LEU A 83 1.73 0.54 -2.25
N ARG A 84 2.93 1.10 -2.05
CA ARG A 84 3.55 1.21 -0.72
C ARG A 84 2.75 2.07 0.26
N LYS A 85 2.05 3.10 -0.24
CA LYS A 85 1.16 3.95 0.58
C LYS A 85 -0.15 3.24 0.97
N CYS A 86 -0.50 2.16 0.28
CA CYS A 86 -1.73 1.38 0.51
C CYS A 86 -1.40 -0.12 0.73
N PRO A 87 -0.65 -0.50 1.78
CA PRO A 87 -0.20 -1.88 1.97
C PRO A 87 -1.34 -2.90 2.07
N GLN A 88 -2.56 -2.47 2.38
CA GLN A 88 -3.77 -3.27 2.45
C GLN A 88 -4.56 -3.32 1.12
N HIS A 89 -3.93 -3.02 -0.03
CA HIS A 89 -4.62 -2.99 -1.33
C HIS A 89 -5.07 -4.36 -1.84
N GLU A 90 -4.52 -5.47 -1.30
CA GLU A 90 -4.83 -6.88 -1.63
C GLU A 90 -4.67 -7.32 -3.10
N LEU A 91 -4.32 -6.38 -4.00
CA LEU A 91 -4.02 -6.66 -5.41
C LEU A 91 -2.89 -7.67 -5.59
N GLN A 92 -3.17 -8.71 -6.39
CA GLN A 92 -2.17 -9.68 -6.84
C GLN A 92 -1.22 -9.05 -7.87
N ASP A 93 -0.03 -9.63 -8.04
CA ASP A 93 1.00 -9.11 -8.96
C ASP A 93 0.48 -8.96 -10.41
N TYR A 94 -0.35 -9.89 -10.87
CA TYR A 94 -0.95 -9.81 -12.21
C TYR A 94 -1.92 -8.63 -12.35
N GLU A 95 -2.64 -8.27 -11.27
CA GLU A 95 -3.57 -7.14 -11.26
C GLU A 95 -2.81 -5.83 -11.26
N GLN A 96 -1.74 -5.75 -10.47
CA GLN A 96 -0.83 -4.60 -10.45
C GLN A 96 -0.22 -4.38 -11.83
N ALA A 97 0.30 -5.43 -12.47
CA ALA A 97 0.85 -5.37 -13.82
C ALA A 97 -0.19 -4.94 -14.86
N ARG A 98 -1.42 -5.48 -14.76
CA ARG A 98 -2.54 -5.12 -15.65
C ARG A 98 -2.94 -3.66 -15.51
N ILE A 99 -3.09 -3.17 -14.28
CA ILE A 99 -3.44 -1.77 -14.00
C ILE A 99 -2.37 -0.85 -14.56
N PHE A 100 -1.10 -1.09 -14.20
CA PHE A 100 0.02 -0.29 -14.66
C PHE A 100 0.08 -0.26 -16.20
N PHE A 101 0.09 -1.44 -16.84
CA PHE A 101 0.16 -1.54 -18.30
C PHE A 101 -1.00 -0.82 -19.00
N ASN A 102 -2.23 -0.92 -18.46
CA ASN A 102 -3.38 -0.24 -19.05
C ASN A 102 -3.31 1.28 -18.90
N GLY A 103 -2.70 1.79 -17.83
CA GLY A 103 -2.47 3.21 -17.58
C GLY A 103 -1.35 3.85 -18.39
N MET A 104 -0.51 3.05 -19.06
CA MET A 104 0.61 3.55 -19.86
C MET A 104 0.20 4.21 -21.17
N LEU A 105 0.97 5.23 -21.57
CA LEU A 105 0.85 5.83 -22.90
C LEU A 105 1.09 4.78 -24.00
N SER A 106 0.45 4.98 -25.15
CA SER A 106 0.57 4.06 -26.29
C SER A 106 2.01 3.85 -26.75
N SER A 107 2.84 4.91 -26.73
CA SER A 107 4.28 4.84 -27.04
C SER A 107 5.03 3.92 -26.07
N SER A 108 4.82 4.09 -24.78
CA SER A 108 5.42 3.24 -23.74
C SER A 108 4.98 1.79 -23.89
N ARG A 109 3.68 1.53 -24.15
CA ARG A 109 3.19 0.16 -24.37
C ARG A 109 3.82 -0.50 -25.61
N MET A 110 4.03 0.27 -26.69
CA MET A 110 4.71 -0.24 -27.88
C MET A 110 6.16 -0.62 -27.58
N MET A 111 6.89 0.21 -26.82
CA MET A 111 8.25 -0.10 -26.38
C MET A 111 8.31 -1.39 -25.57
N ILE A 112 7.39 -1.57 -24.62
CA ILE A 112 7.33 -2.79 -23.81
C ILE A 112 7.02 -4.01 -24.68
N ASN A 113 6.05 -3.92 -25.59
CA ASN A 113 5.72 -5.03 -26.50
C ASN A 113 6.90 -5.39 -27.42
N ALA A 114 7.64 -4.39 -27.91
CA ALA A 114 8.84 -4.63 -28.71
C ALA A 114 9.93 -5.35 -27.90
N ALA A 115 10.21 -4.88 -26.68
CA ALA A 115 11.17 -5.53 -25.77
C ALA A 115 10.76 -6.95 -25.38
N ALA A 116 9.44 -7.20 -25.25
CA ALA A 116 8.90 -8.52 -24.99
C ALA A 116 8.88 -9.44 -26.22
N GLY A 117 9.25 -8.97 -27.42
CA GLY A 117 9.19 -9.77 -28.65
C GLY A 117 7.76 -10.06 -29.12
N GLY A 118 6.77 -9.26 -28.71
CA GLY A 118 5.36 -9.46 -29.05
C GLY A 118 4.40 -8.78 -28.08
N LYS A 119 3.09 -8.92 -28.31
CA LYS A 119 2.06 -8.34 -27.42
C LYS A 119 2.12 -9.03 -26.05
N LEU A 120 2.43 -8.27 -25.00
CA LEU A 120 2.47 -8.78 -23.63
C LEU A 120 1.15 -9.45 -23.20
N LYS A 121 0.01 -8.94 -23.67
CA LYS A 121 -1.31 -9.51 -23.39
C LYS A 121 -1.47 -10.97 -23.85
N ASN A 122 -0.58 -11.46 -24.71
CA ASN A 122 -0.61 -12.81 -25.27
C ASN A 122 0.37 -13.77 -24.58
N LYS A 123 1.15 -13.29 -23.60
CA LYS A 123 2.09 -14.13 -22.86
C LYS A 123 1.43 -14.64 -21.58
N THR A 124 1.38 -15.96 -21.42
CA THR A 124 1.05 -16.62 -20.14
C THR A 124 2.31 -16.74 -19.27
N PRO A 125 2.20 -16.73 -17.93
CA PRO A 125 3.31 -17.04 -17.05
C PRO A 125 3.85 -18.45 -17.37
N GLU A 126 5.17 -18.61 -17.41
CA GLU A 126 5.83 -19.92 -17.40
C GLU A 126 5.71 -20.58 -16.03
#